data_AF-X1CIM7-F1
#
_entry.id   AF-X1CIM7-F1
#
_cell.length_a   1.000
_cell.length_b   1.000
_cell.length_c   1.000
_cell.angle_alpha   90.00
_cell.angle_beta   90.00
_cell.angle_gamma   90.00
#
_symmetry.space_group_name_H-M   'P 1'
#
loop_
_entity.id
_entity.type
_entity.pdbx_description
1 polymer ?
#
loop_
_entity_poly.entity_id
_entity_poly.type
_entity_poly.pdbx_seq_one_letter_code
_entity_poly.pdbx_strand_id
1 'polypeptide(L)'
;LNKDLIESPEGTFIKKMIINLSVIVKPNGKLPLVGDVDNGKILLLSGYNDKSHLDLINLGYVLFKSSDLKHIYKKFSPISLLLMGPEEVKSVDSLEFYEPKKKVIYYENSGYILLRDGWGDKSSYLFGDLGNFGPQNAPHSHSGISNIILSYNGKDILIDSGTKSYNRSMKERNYFRSSIAHNVISIDNKNQAKPLSWFAWTKKPKTSRKVMESNDLIQILCNHNGYSGFLVQRLILVSKNLKSIVIK
;
A
#
# COMPACT_ATOMS: atom_id res chain seq x y z
N LEU A 1 -11.36 14.16 25.27
CA LEU A 1 -10.16 13.41 24.82
C LEU A 1 -9.06 13.56 25.84
N ASN A 2 -8.33 12.47 26.16
CA ASN A 2 -7.16 12.53 27.02
C ASN A 2 -5.97 13.07 26.21
N LYS A 3 -5.60 14.34 26.43
CA LYS A 3 -4.51 15.01 25.69
C LYS A 3 -3.16 14.35 25.96
N ASP A 4 -2.94 13.90 27.19
CA ASP A 4 -1.67 13.27 27.60
C ASP A 4 -1.38 12.00 26.78
N LEU A 5 -2.43 11.25 26.41
CA LEU A 5 -2.29 10.06 25.55
C LEU A 5 -1.99 10.41 24.08
N ILE A 6 -2.51 11.54 23.58
CA ILE A 6 -2.28 11.98 22.20
C ILE A 6 -0.83 12.46 22.03
N GLU A 7 -0.31 13.14 23.05
CA GLU A 7 1.05 13.67 23.09
C GLU A 7 2.08 12.63 23.57
N SER A 8 1.63 11.45 24.01
CA SER A 8 2.50 10.36 24.44
C SER A 8 3.33 9.76 23.29
N PRO A 9 4.34 8.93 23.61
CA PRO A 9 5.06 8.14 22.60
C PRO A 9 4.14 7.26 21.73
N GLU A 10 3.11 6.66 22.33
CA GLU A 10 2.11 5.85 21.64
C GLU A 10 1.25 6.70 20.70
N GLY A 11 0.78 7.87 21.15
CA GLY A 11 0.05 8.82 20.32
C GLY A 11 0.88 9.29 19.12
N THR A 12 2.16 9.59 19.35
CA THR A 12 3.12 9.95 18.29
C THR A 12 3.32 8.80 17.29
N PHE A 13 3.41 7.56 17.78
CA PHE A 13 3.54 6.38 16.92
C PHE A 13 2.29 6.17 16.05
N ILE A 14 1.09 6.25 16.64
CA ILE A 14 -0.18 6.15 15.91
C ILE A 14 -0.29 7.26 14.86
N LYS A 15 0.08 8.51 15.20
CA LYS A 15 0.10 9.61 14.23
C LYS A 15 0.97 9.28 13.02
N LYS A 16 2.18 8.75 13.25
CA LYS A 16 3.09 8.32 12.17
C LYS A 16 2.49 7.21 11.31
N MET A 17 1.79 6.25 11.91
CA MET A 17 1.10 5.18 11.17
C MET A 17 0.00 5.73 10.26
N ILE A 18 -0.81 6.68 10.75
CA ILE A 18 -1.89 7.27 9.95
C ILE A 18 -1.34 8.15 8.82
N ILE A 19 -0.29 8.93 9.08
CA ILE A 19 0.41 9.69 8.02
C ILE A 19 1.00 8.74 6.99
N ASN A 20 1.54 7.60 7.40
CA ASN A 20 2.03 6.59 6.45
C ASN A 20 0.90 6.00 5.61
N LEU A 21 -0.25 5.74 6.23
CA LEU A 21 -1.44 5.25 5.52
C LEU A 21 -1.93 6.27 4.48
N SER A 22 -1.95 7.56 4.82
CA SER A 22 -2.35 8.60 3.86
C SER A 22 -1.42 8.64 2.65
N VAL A 23 -0.12 8.50 2.89
CA VAL A 23 0.88 8.42 1.83
C VAL A 23 0.62 7.25 0.87
N ILE A 24 0.32 6.06 1.40
CA ILE A 24 0.16 4.82 0.61
C ILE A 24 -1.15 4.79 -0.19
N VAL A 25 -2.20 5.51 0.22
CA VAL A 25 -3.50 5.48 -0.45
C VAL A 25 -3.42 5.96 -1.91
N LYS A 26 -4.09 5.22 -2.79
CA LYS A 26 -4.24 5.53 -4.21
C LYS A 26 -5.12 6.79 -4.40
N PRO A 27 -5.01 7.48 -5.55
CA PRO A 27 -5.86 8.63 -5.88
C PRO A 27 -7.38 8.39 -5.73
N ASN A 28 -7.83 7.13 -5.96
CA ASN A 28 -9.23 6.75 -5.82
C ASN A 28 -9.66 6.41 -4.37
N GLY A 29 -8.80 6.65 -3.38
CA GLY A 29 -9.08 6.43 -1.95
C GLY A 29 -8.93 4.97 -1.47
N LYS A 30 -8.54 4.05 -2.36
CA LYS A 30 -8.29 2.64 -2.04
C LYS A 30 -6.83 2.40 -1.70
N LEU A 31 -6.54 1.33 -0.95
CA LEU A 31 -5.17 0.87 -0.77
C LEU A 31 -4.68 0.05 -1.98
N PRO A 32 -3.36 0.04 -2.26
CA PRO A 32 -2.76 -0.97 -3.10
C PRO A 32 -2.96 -2.35 -2.44
N LEU A 33 -3.70 -3.25 -3.08
CA LEU A 33 -4.09 -4.56 -2.53
C LEU A 33 -2.92 -5.56 -2.52
N VAL A 34 -1.87 -5.28 -1.77
CA VAL A 34 -0.68 -6.13 -1.68
C VAL A 34 -0.82 -7.12 -0.53
N GLY A 35 -0.65 -8.40 -0.84
CA GLY A 35 -0.82 -9.48 0.11
C GLY A 35 -2.28 -9.73 0.49
N ASP A 36 -2.46 -10.29 1.67
CA ASP A 36 -3.78 -10.62 2.21
C ASP A 36 -4.38 -9.41 2.97
N VAL A 37 -5.60 -9.04 2.59
CA VAL A 37 -6.48 -8.09 3.31
C VAL A 37 -7.89 -8.67 3.46
N ASP A 38 -8.47 -8.58 4.66
CA ASP A 38 -9.85 -8.98 4.96
C ASP A 38 -10.81 -7.79 5.13
N ASN A 39 -10.27 -6.59 5.38
CA ASN A 39 -11.01 -5.37 5.70
C ASN A 39 -12.10 -5.60 6.76
N GLY A 40 -11.82 -6.46 7.76
CA GLY A 40 -12.78 -6.82 8.80
C GLY A 40 -13.29 -5.58 9.54
N LYS A 41 -14.61 -5.36 9.54
CA LYS A 41 -15.29 -4.27 10.27
C LYS A 41 -16.38 -4.84 11.15
N ILE A 42 -16.36 -4.53 12.45
CA ILE A 42 -17.38 -4.98 13.43
C ILE A 42 -18.63 -4.09 13.35
N LEU A 43 -18.47 -2.78 13.15
CA LEU A 43 -19.56 -1.81 13.04
C LEU A 43 -19.47 -1.07 11.71
N LEU A 44 -20.58 -1.08 10.96
CA LEU A 44 -20.70 -0.41 9.67
C LEU A 44 -21.41 0.93 9.83
N LEU A 45 -20.63 1.98 10.06
CA LEU A 45 -21.14 3.34 10.31
C LEU A 45 -21.14 4.22 9.05
N SER A 46 -20.36 3.86 8.05
CA SER A 46 -20.39 4.40 6.69
C SER A 46 -21.01 3.33 5.78
N GLY A 47 -21.94 3.73 4.91
CA GLY A 47 -22.53 2.83 3.91
C GLY A 47 -21.43 2.01 3.24
N TYR A 48 -21.48 0.68 3.40
CA TYR A 48 -20.33 -0.21 3.27
C TYR A 48 -19.54 0.02 1.98
N ASN A 49 -18.36 0.64 2.10
CA ASN A 49 -17.33 0.62 1.08
C ASN A 49 -16.12 -0.13 1.63
N ASP A 50 -16.05 -1.41 1.26
CA ASP A 50 -15.07 -2.39 1.75
C ASP A 50 -13.61 -2.01 1.48
N LYS A 51 -13.36 -1.13 0.51
CA LYS A 51 -11.99 -0.79 0.07
C LYS A 51 -11.53 0.60 0.49
N SER A 52 -12.41 1.40 1.08
CA SER A 52 -12.07 2.74 1.57
C SER A 52 -11.50 2.67 2.98
N HIS A 53 -10.25 3.12 3.12
CA HIS A 53 -9.58 3.32 4.41
C HIS A 53 -9.61 4.80 4.83
N LEU A 54 -10.38 5.61 4.11
CA LEU A 54 -10.50 7.04 4.32
C LEU A 54 -11.07 7.37 5.69
N ASP A 55 -11.92 6.51 6.26
CA ASP A 55 -12.50 6.72 7.59
C ASP A 55 -11.42 6.76 8.68
N LEU A 56 -10.41 5.88 8.62
CA LEU A 56 -9.31 5.86 9.59
C LEU A 56 -8.39 7.08 9.45
N ILE A 57 -8.13 7.49 8.22
CA ILE A 57 -7.34 8.69 7.93
C ILE A 57 -8.11 9.95 8.37
N ASN A 58 -9.42 9.98 8.15
CA ASN A 58 -10.30 11.05 8.58
C ASN A 58 -10.34 11.15 10.11
N LEU A 59 -10.44 10.02 10.82
CA LEU A 59 -10.39 9.99 12.27
C LEU A 59 -9.04 10.53 12.79
N GLY A 60 -7.93 10.08 12.20
CA GLY A 60 -6.60 10.59 12.57
C GLY A 60 -6.41 12.08 12.25
N TYR A 61 -7.02 12.59 11.17
CA TYR A 61 -7.01 14.02 10.85
C TYR A 61 -7.67 14.83 11.95
N VAL A 62 -8.85 14.42 12.41
CA VAL A 62 -9.58 15.09 13.50
C VAL A 62 -8.83 14.93 14.83
N LEU A 63 -8.33 13.72 15.13
CA LEU A 63 -7.64 13.39 16.38
C LEU A 63 -6.32 14.16 16.56
N PHE A 64 -5.50 14.23 15.51
CA PHE A 64 -4.17 14.83 15.58
C PHE A 64 -4.07 16.25 15.03
N LYS A 65 -5.18 16.78 14.47
CA LYS A 65 -5.28 18.12 13.85
C LYS A 65 -4.12 18.41 12.89
N SER A 66 -3.73 17.39 12.11
CA SER A 66 -2.52 17.41 11.29
C SER A 66 -2.84 17.81 9.85
N SER A 67 -2.38 18.97 9.39
CA SER A 67 -2.60 19.45 8.01
C SER A 67 -2.08 18.48 6.94
N ASP A 68 -1.04 17.68 7.27
CA ASP A 68 -0.52 16.61 6.42
C ASP A 68 -1.57 15.59 5.96
N LEU A 69 -2.67 15.43 6.69
CA LEU A 69 -3.73 14.46 6.37
C LEU A 69 -4.87 15.09 5.54
N LYS A 70 -4.85 16.41 5.34
CA LYS A 70 -5.94 17.14 4.67
C LYS A 70 -6.02 16.86 3.16
N HIS A 71 -4.96 16.40 2.49
CA HIS A 71 -5.00 16.07 1.05
C HIS A 71 -5.96 14.92 0.69
N ILE A 72 -6.29 14.06 1.66
CA ILE A 72 -7.19 12.91 1.48
C ILE A 72 -8.63 13.24 1.87
N TYR A 73 -8.81 14.40 2.50
CA TYR A 73 -10.09 14.86 3.00
C TYR A 73 -10.98 15.37 1.87
N LYS A 74 -12.17 14.77 1.74
CA LYS A 74 -13.24 15.30 0.87
C LYS A 74 -14.53 15.56 1.62
N LYS A 75 -14.83 14.73 2.64
CA LYS A 75 -16.00 14.80 3.54
C LYS A 75 -15.63 14.14 4.86
N PHE A 76 -16.23 14.60 5.96
CA PHE A 76 -16.09 13.93 7.25
C PHE A 76 -16.78 12.57 7.26
N SER A 77 -16.11 11.61 7.89
CA SER A 77 -16.65 10.28 8.11
C SER A 77 -17.68 10.31 9.25
N PRO A 78 -18.78 9.53 9.15
CA PRO A 78 -19.65 9.25 10.30
C PRO A 78 -18.89 8.74 11.52
N ILE A 79 -17.79 8.00 11.32
CA ILE A 79 -16.96 7.48 12.41
C ILE A 79 -16.30 8.62 13.19
N SER A 80 -15.74 9.61 12.49
CA SER A 80 -15.14 10.78 13.12
C SER A 80 -16.16 11.62 13.88
N LEU A 81 -17.35 11.82 13.29
CA LEU A 81 -18.45 12.53 13.96
C LEU A 81 -18.91 11.79 15.23
N LEU A 82 -19.08 10.47 15.15
CA LEU A 82 -19.52 9.65 16.27
C LEU A 82 -18.51 9.64 17.43
N LEU A 83 -17.21 9.49 17.12
CA LEU A 83 -16.17 9.33 18.14
C LEU A 83 -15.65 10.66 18.70
N MET A 84 -15.61 11.71 17.88
CA MET A 84 -15.01 13.00 18.25
C MET A 84 -16.04 14.09 18.53
N GLY A 85 -17.26 13.94 18.01
CA GLY A 85 -18.31 14.95 18.09
C GLY A 85 -18.19 16.03 17.00
N PRO A 86 -19.30 16.76 16.72
CA PRO A 86 -19.37 17.73 15.64
C PRO A 86 -18.44 18.94 15.85
N GLU A 87 -18.18 19.34 17.09
CA GLU A 87 -17.35 20.51 17.38
C GLU A 87 -15.86 20.25 17.09
N GLU A 88 -15.33 19.09 17.46
CA GLU A 88 -13.95 18.72 17.10
C GLU A 88 -13.78 18.57 15.59
N VAL A 89 -14.78 17.98 14.93
CA VAL A 89 -14.82 17.85 13.48
C VAL A 89 -14.81 19.21 12.78
N LYS A 90 -15.66 20.15 13.20
CA LYS A 90 -15.64 21.53 12.67
C LYS A 90 -14.31 22.24 12.93
N SER A 91 -13.67 21.97 14.08
CA SER A 91 -12.42 22.64 14.46
C SER A 91 -11.27 22.42 13.47
N VAL A 92 -11.32 21.33 12.68
CA VAL A 92 -10.29 21.00 11.69
C VAL A 92 -10.63 21.44 10.27
N ASP A 93 -11.84 21.94 9.99
CA ASP A 93 -12.19 22.44 8.64
C ASP A 93 -11.35 23.67 8.26
N SER A 94 -11.03 24.51 9.24
CA SER A 94 -10.26 25.75 9.07
C SER A 94 -8.76 25.56 8.88
N LEU A 95 -8.22 24.36 9.13
CA LEU A 95 -6.78 24.12 8.98
C LEU A 95 -6.36 24.31 7.53
N GLU A 96 -5.27 25.01 7.25
CA GLU A 96 -4.83 25.18 5.86
C GLU A 96 -4.40 23.86 5.21
N PHE A 97 -4.73 23.73 3.92
CA PHE A 97 -4.31 22.59 3.13
C PHE A 97 -2.91 22.80 2.58
N TYR A 98 -2.03 21.83 2.81
CA TYR A 98 -0.71 21.77 2.18
C TYR A 98 -0.55 20.46 1.43
N GLU A 99 -0.27 20.55 0.14
CA GLU A 99 0.05 19.36 -0.65
C GLU A 99 1.41 18.80 -0.18
N PRO A 100 1.50 17.50 0.19
CA PRO A 100 2.75 16.94 0.64
C PRO A 100 3.83 17.05 -0.45
N LYS A 101 4.99 17.61 -0.08
CA LYS A 101 6.09 17.86 -1.03
C LYS A 101 6.72 16.58 -1.57
N LYS A 102 6.74 15.51 -0.76
CA LYS A 102 7.45 14.28 -1.10
C LYS A 102 6.59 13.39 -2.00
N LYS A 103 6.98 13.31 -3.27
CA LYS A 103 6.29 12.55 -4.33
C LYS A 103 6.89 11.17 -4.60
N VAL A 104 8.10 10.92 -4.09
CA VAL A 104 8.81 9.64 -4.20
C VAL A 104 9.23 9.21 -2.79
N ILE A 105 8.81 8.02 -2.37
CA ILE A 105 9.08 7.50 -1.03
C ILE A 105 9.50 6.05 -1.15
N TYR A 106 10.70 5.74 -0.66
CA TYR A 106 11.21 4.38 -0.55
C TYR A 106 11.37 4.01 0.93
N TYR A 107 10.67 2.95 1.34
CA TYR A 107 10.76 2.35 2.66
C TYR A 107 11.75 1.19 2.61
N GLU A 108 13.01 1.46 2.92
CA GLU A 108 14.08 0.48 2.77
C GLU A 108 13.80 -0.82 3.54
N ASN A 109 13.27 -0.74 4.76
CA ASN A 109 13.01 -1.92 5.60
C ASN A 109 11.89 -2.81 5.04
N SER A 110 10.77 -2.24 4.59
CA SER A 110 9.65 -3.01 4.03
C SER A 110 9.88 -3.39 2.57
N GLY A 111 10.73 -2.65 1.85
CA GLY A 111 10.90 -2.78 0.40
C GLY A 111 9.78 -2.12 -0.40
N TYR A 112 8.93 -1.30 0.22
CA TYR A 112 7.88 -0.57 -0.50
C TYR A 112 8.43 0.69 -1.13
N ILE A 113 8.03 0.95 -2.37
CA ILE A 113 8.29 2.22 -3.04
C ILE A 113 6.99 2.82 -3.56
N LEU A 114 6.83 4.11 -3.35
CA LEU A 114 5.71 4.91 -3.81
C LEU A 114 6.22 6.04 -4.70
N LEU A 115 5.55 6.24 -5.83
CA LEU A 115 5.71 7.41 -6.68
C LEU A 115 4.32 7.98 -7.00
N ARG A 116 4.19 9.30 -7.03
CA ARG A 116 2.98 9.98 -7.47
C ARG A 116 3.29 11.34 -8.06
N ASP A 117 2.54 11.77 -9.08
CA ASP A 117 2.75 13.09 -9.71
C ASP A 117 2.02 14.23 -8.96
N GLY A 118 1.07 13.90 -8.08
CA GLY A 118 0.32 14.80 -7.21
C GLY A 118 -0.56 14.04 -6.22
N TRP A 119 -1.40 14.77 -5.49
CA TRP A 119 -2.22 14.20 -4.41
C TRP A 119 -3.73 14.17 -4.66
N GLY A 120 -4.18 14.71 -5.80
CA GLY A 120 -5.59 14.74 -6.17
C GLY A 120 -6.08 13.44 -6.85
N ASP A 121 -7.38 13.41 -7.12
CA ASP A 121 -8.08 12.24 -7.69
C ASP A 121 -7.61 11.83 -9.07
N LYS A 122 -7.07 12.80 -9.82
CA LYS A 122 -6.56 12.61 -11.18
C LYS A 122 -5.04 12.42 -11.19
N SER A 123 -4.40 12.22 -10.04
CA SER A 123 -2.98 11.98 -10.01
C SER A 123 -2.63 10.59 -10.53
N SER A 124 -1.44 10.46 -11.10
CA SER A 124 -0.82 9.17 -11.39
C SER A 124 -0.10 8.68 -10.14
N TYR A 125 -0.04 7.36 -9.99
CA TYR A 125 0.44 6.69 -8.79
C TYR A 125 1.10 5.36 -9.18
N LEU A 126 2.27 5.07 -8.63
CA LEU A 126 2.91 3.75 -8.69
C LEU A 126 3.25 3.29 -7.28
N PHE A 127 2.84 2.07 -6.95
CA PHE A 127 3.31 1.35 -5.77
C PHE A 127 4.08 0.12 -6.21
N GLY A 128 5.29 -0.05 -5.69
CA GLY A 128 6.10 -1.26 -5.89
C GLY A 128 6.27 -2.00 -4.57
N ASP A 129 5.98 -3.30 -4.59
CA ASP A 129 6.34 -4.23 -3.52
C ASP A 129 7.62 -4.98 -3.89
N LEU A 130 8.75 -4.52 -3.33
CA LEU A 130 10.06 -5.14 -3.45
C LEU A 130 10.45 -5.87 -2.16
N GLY A 131 9.48 -6.10 -1.28
CA GLY A 131 9.65 -6.68 0.02
C GLY A 131 10.13 -8.13 -0.04
N ASN A 132 10.72 -8.56 1.07
CA ASN A 132 10.92 -9.98 1.29
C ASN A 132 9.57 -10.63 1.61
N PHE A 133 9.48 -11.95 1.45
CA PHE A 133 8.42 -12.68 2.12
C PHE A 133 8.45 -12.39 3.63
N GLY A 134 7.27 -12.33 4.23
CA GLY A 134 7.08 -11.98 5.63
C GLY A 134 7.83 -12.91 6.60
N PRO A 135 7.88 -12.50 7.88
CA PRO A 135 8.55 -13.27 8.93
C PRO A 135 7.89 -14.65 9.14
N GLN A 136 8.59 -15.53 9.86
CA GLN A 136 8.10 -16.87 10.21
C GLN A 136 7.64 -17.67 8.98
N ASN A 137 6.38 -18.09 8.92
CA ASN A 137 5.81 -18.85 7.80
C ASN A 137 5.27 -17.96 6.66
N ALA A 138 5.37 -16.64 6.78
CA ALA A 138 4.89 -15.66 5.80
C ALA A 138 3.38 -15.80 5.46
N PRO A 139 2.49 -15.83 6.47
CA PRO A 139 1.09 -16.27 6.31
C PRO A 139 0.26 -15.45 5.32
N HIS A 140 0.62 -14.17 5.16
CA HIS A 140 -0.07 -13.19 4.33
C HIS A 140 0.75 -12.75 3.12
N SER A 141 1.93 -13.33 2.92
CA SER A 141 2.73 -13.04 1.73
C SER A 141 2.15 -13.72 0.53
N HIS A 142 2.23 -13.02 -0.59
CA HIS A 142 1.97 -13.58 -1.89
C HIS A 142 3.28 -13.77 -2.66
N SER A 143 3.25 -14.60 -3.69
CA SER A 143 4.38 -14.88 -4.55
C SER A 143 4.59 -13.78 -5.60
N GLY A 144 4.77 -12.55 -5.12
CA GLY A 144 4.75 -11.33 -5.93
C GLY A 144 5.93 -10.39 -5.67
N ILE A 145 7.13 -10.90 -5.33
CA ILE A 145 8.32 -10.06 -5.20
C ILE A 145 8.51 -9.26 -6.50
N SER A 146 8.76 -7.97 -6.35
CA SER A 146 8.89 -6.97 -7.42
C SER A 146 7.57 -6.57 -8.11
N ASN A 147 6.41 -6.94 -7.55
CA ASN A 147 5.11 -6.53 -8.08
C ASN A 147 4.95 -5.01 -8.09
N ILE A 148 4.21 -4.51 -9.08
CA ILE A 148 3.85 -3.10 -9.17
C ILE A 148 2.35 -2.93 -9.39
N ILE A 149 1.81 -1.86 -8.84
CA ILE A 149 0.46 -1.38 -9.05
C ILE A 149 0.58 0.03 -9.62
N LEU A 150 -0.10 0.29 -10.74
CA LEU A 150 -0.02 1.55 -11.47
C LEU A 150 -1.41 2.12 -11.67
N SER A 151 -1.57 3.40 -11.36
CA SER A 151 -2.71 4.22 -11.76
C SER A 151 -2.20 5.40 -12.56
N TYR A 152 -2.89 5.73 -13.65
CA TYR A 152 -2.57 6.86 -14.51
C TYR A 152 -3.79 7.76 -14.64
N ASN A 153 -3.62 9.05 -14.39
CA ASN A 153 -4.71 10.04 -14.37
C ASN A 153 -5.94 9.59 -13.53
N GLY A 154 -5.69 9.04 -12.33
CA GLY A 154 -6.74 8.56 -11.42
C GLY A 154 -7.38 7.21 -11.79
N LYS A 155 -6.97 6.58 -12.89
CA LYS A 155 -7.50 5.29 -13.34
C LYS A 155 -6.50 4.17 -13.11
N ASP A 156 -6.98 3.04 -12.64
CA ASP A 156 -6.18 1.84 -12.41
C ASP A 156 -5.76 1.22 -13.77
N ILE A 157 -4.46 1.00 -13.97
CA ILE A 157 -3.88 0.40 -15.18
C ILE A 157 -3.32 -0.98 -14.89
N LEU A 158 -2.44 -1.08 -13.88
CA LEU A 158 -1.95 -2.35 -13.35
C LEU A 158 -2.48 -2.50 -11.93
N ILE A 159 -3.25 -3.56 -11.70
CA ILE A 159 -3.87 -3.85 -10.40
C ILE A 159 -3.29 -5.12 -9.82
N ASP A 160 -3.47 -5.30 -8.51
CA ASP A 160 -3.32 -6.59 -7.87
C ASP A 160 -4.69 -7.23 -7.64
N SER A 161 -4.74 -8.55 -7.72
CA SER A 161 -5.96 -9.33 -7.54
C SER A 161 -6.37 -9.48 -6.06
N GLY A 162 -5.43 -9.27 -5.13
CA GLY A 162 -5.66 -9.32 -3.68
C GLY A 162 -6.00 -10.72 -3.17
N THR A 163 -6.61 -10.81 -1.98
CA THR A 163 -6.76 -12.08 -1.24
C THR A 163 -7.69 -13.10 -1.89
N LYS A 164 -8.85 -12.63 -2.42
CA LYS A 164 -10.07 -13.39 -2.76
C LYS A 164 -10.64 -14.32 -1.68
N SER A 165 -9.87 -15.26 -1.14
CA SER A 165 -10.29 -16.28 -0.20
C SER A 165 -9.18 -16.63 0.79
N TYR A 166 -9.51 -16.64 2.08
CA TYR A 166 -8.65 -17.13 3.16
C TYR A 166 -8.77 -18.62 3.42
N ASN A 167 -9.98 -19.15 3.40
CA ASN A 167 -10.28 -20.49 3.91
C ASN A 167 -11.44 -21.19 3.18
N ARG A 168 -11.98 -20.62 2.09
CA ARG A 168 -13.11 -21.21 1.35
C ARG A 168 -12.66 -22.23 0.32
N SER A 169 -11.55 -21.96 -0.37
CA SER A 169 -10.98 -22.84 -1.38
C SER A 169 -9.46 -22.74 -1.39
N MET A 170 -8.79 -23.87 -1.20
CA MET A 170 -7.33 -23.93 -1.28
C MET A 170 -6.85 -23.65 -2.69
N LYS A 171 -7.62 -24.07 -3.70
CA LYS A 171 -7.33 -23.78 -5.12
C LYS A 171 -7.38 -22.29 -5.39
N GLU A 172 -8.46 -21.60 -4.99
CA GLU A 172 -8.56 -20.16 -5.16
C GLU A 172 -7.47 -19.44 -4.39
N ARG A 173 -7.28 -19.76 -3.10
CA ARG A 173 -6.24 -19.13 -2.30
C ARG A 173 -4.87 -19.28 -2.94
N ASN A 174 -4.50 -20.50 -3.37
CA ASN A 174 -3.22 -20.75 -4.03
C ASN A 174 -3.07 -19.98 -5.33
N TYR A 175 -4.15 -19.81 -6.10
CA TYR A 175 -4.14 -19.00 -7.31
C TYR A 175 -3.93 -17.52 -6.99
N PHE A 176 -4.72 -16.92 -6.11
CA PHE A 176 -4.65 -15.47 -5.84
C PHE A 176 -3.36 -15.03 -5.15
N ARG A 177 -2.66 -15.94 -4.46
CA ARG A 177 -1.32 -15.67 -3.91
C ARG A 177 -0.16 -16.16 -4.81
N SER A 178 -0.44 -16.63 -6.02
CA SER A 178 0.56 -17.15 -6.97
C SER A 178 1.18 -16.05 -7.83
N SER A 179 2.36 -16.29 -8.39
CA SER A 179 3.04 -15.31 -9.24
C SER A 179 2.24 -14.90 -10.48
N ILE A 180 1.42 -15.80 -11.04
CA ILE A 180 0.58 -15.49 -12.20
C ILE A 180 -0.59 -14.54 -11.88
N ALA A 181 -0.90 -14.33 -10.60
CA ALA A 181 -1.95 -13.42 -10.15
C ALA A 181 -1.45 -12.00 -9.83
N HIS A 182 -0.15 -11.73 -10.06
CA HIS A 182 0.51 -10.45 -9.82
C HIS A 182 1.23 -9.96 -11.08
N ASN A 183 1.60 -8.69 -11.11
CA ASN A 183 2.32 -8.08 -12.23
C ASN A 183 3.81 -8.40 -12.17
N VAL A 184 4.19 -9.68 -12.13
CA VAL A 184 5.56 -10.21 -12.07
C VAL A 184 5.74 -11.31 -13.11
N ILE A 185 6.98 -11.70 -13.39
CA ILE A 185 7.23 -12.86 -14.25
C ILE A 185 6.90 -14.16 -13.51
N SER A 186 6.49 -15.18 -14.26
CA SER A 186 6.44 -16.57 -13.80
C SER A 186 7.24 -17.45 -14.75
N ILE A 187 8.04 -18.36 -14.21
CA ILE A 187 8.82 -19.34 -14.96
C ILE A 187 8.14 -20.70 -14.80
N ASP A 188 7.78 -21.35 -15.91
CA ASP A 188 7.03 -22.62 -15.97
C ASP A 188 5.72 -22.62 -15.16
N ASN A 189 5.01 -21.48 -15.09
CA ASN A 189 3.82 -21.31 -14.23
C ASN A 189 4.09 -21.61 -12.74
N LYS A 190 5.34 -21.50 -12.28
CA LYS A 190 5.71 -21.70 -10.88
C LYS A 190 5.66 -20.40 -10.10
N ASN A 191 5.58 -20.57 -8.77
CA ASN A 191 5.68 -19.52 -7.78
C ASN A 191 7.14 -19.29 -7.38
N GLN A 192 7.45 -18.06 -6.99
CA GLN A 192 8.71 -17.64 -6.39
C GLN A 192 8.97 -18.33 -5.03
N ALA A 193 7.93 -18.74 -4.31
CA ALA A 193 8.03 -19.58 -3.11
C ALA A 193 7.12 -20.80 -3.24
N LYS A 194 7.35 -21.85 -2.43
CA LYS A 194 6.49 -23.06 -2.46
C LYS A 194 5.40 -22.96 -1.39
N PRO A 195 4.10 -23.00 -1.76
CA PRO A 195 3.02 -23.10 -0.78
C PRO A 195 3.18 -24.34 0.11
N LEU A 196 3.04 -24.18 1.43
CA LEU A 196 3.08 -25.27 2.40
C LEU A 196 1.70 -25.57 2.99
N SER A 197 0.96 -24.53 3.37
CA SER A 197 -0.41 -24.63 3.90
C SER A 197 -1.19 -23.36 3.55
N TRP A 198 -2.44 -23.24 4.03
CA TRP A 198 -3.23 -22.02 3.87
C TRP A 198 -2.43 -20.77 4.26
N PHE A 199 -1.66 -20.82 5.36
CA PHE A 199 -0.95 -19.65 5.88
C PHE A 199 0.55 -19.90 6.01
N ALA A 200 1.13 -20.66 5.08
CA ALA A 200 2.56 -20.95 5.11
C ALA A 200 3.20 -21.09 3.74
N TRP A 201 4.44 -20.63 3.65
CA TRP A 201 5.35 -20.81 2.52
C TRP A 201 6.65 -21.47 2.97
N THR A 202 7.25 -22.22 2.05
CA THR A 202 8.60 -22.78 2.16
C THR A 202 9.46 -22.30 0.99
N LYS A 203 10.78 -22.47 1.10
CA LYS A 203 11.75 -22.01 0.08
C LYS A 203 11.55 -20.53 -0.28
N LYS A 204 11.35 -19.68 0.74
CA LYS A 204 11.17 -18.24 0.57
C LYS A 204 12.44 -17.64 -0.08
N PRO A 205 12.31 -16.82 -1.14
CA PRO A 205 13.45 -16.23 -1.82
C PRO A 205 14.26 -15.31 -0.91
N LYS A 206 15.54 -15.19 -1.22
CA LYS A 206 16.35 -14.04 -0.83
C LYS A 206 16.18 -12.96 -1.89
N THR A 207 15.95 -11.73 -1.45
CA THR A 207 15.78 -10.58 -2.32
C THR A 207 16.89 -9.56 -2.07
N SER A 208 17.40 -8.94 -3.13
CA SER A 208 18.21 -7.72 -3.04
C SER A 208 17.55 -6.63 -3.88
N ARG A 209 17.59 -5.39 -3.37
CA ARG A 209 16.90 -4.26 -3.97
C ARG A 209 17.78 -3.03 -3.96
N LYS A 210 17.68 -2.22 -5.02
CA LYS A 210 18.35 -0.93 -5.14
C LYS A 210 17.40 0.06 -5.80
N VAL A 211 17.20 1.20 -5.16
CA VAL A 211 16.45 2.32 -5.73
C VAL A 211 17.41 3.48 -5.92
N MET A 212 17.46 4.02 -7.12
CA MET A 212 18.26 5.19 -7.46
C MET A 212 17.35 6.27 -8.02
N GLU A 213 17.48 7.47 -7.51
CA GLU A 213 16.73 8.65 -7.92
C GLU A 213 17.71 9.62 -8.60
N SER A 214 17.43 9.98 -9.85
CA SER A 214 18.07 11.10 -10.56
C SER A 214 17.06 12.24 -10.74
N ASN A 215 17.37 13.29 -11.50
CA ASN A 215 16.50 14.46 -11.62
C ASN A 215 15.08 14.09 -12.11
N ASP A 216 14.97 13.35 -13.22
CA ASP A 216 13.67 13.05 -13.85
C ASP A 216 13.31 11.56 -13.85
N LEU A 217 14.21 10.69 -13.38
CA LEU A 217 14.07 9.24 -13.48
C LEU A 217 14.26 8.56 -12.11
N ILE A 218 13.41 7.58 -11.83
CA ILE A 218 13.61 6.61 -10.76
C ILE A 218 13.95 5.27 -11.39
N GLN A 219 15.05 4.68 -10.91
CA GLN A 219 15.49 3.34 -11.28
C GLN A 219 15.30 2.41 -10.10
N ILE A 220 14.50 1.36 -10.30
CA ILE A 220 14.21 0.33 -9.31
C ILE A 220 14.77 -0.98 -9.82
N LEU A 221 15.73 -1.54 -9.10
CA LEU A 221 16.31 -2.84 -9.38
C LEU A 221 15.93 -3.80 -8.26
N CYS A 222 15.35 -4.93 -8.61
CA CYS A 222 15.02 -6.00 -7.67
C CYS A 222 15.53 -7.33 -8.21
N ASN A 223 16.31 -8.06 -7.39
CA ASN A 223 16.79 -9.39 -7.71
C ASN A 223 16.24 -10.40 -6.70
N HIS A 224 15.88 -11.59 -7.15
CA HIS A 224 15.52 -12.69 -6.26
C HIS A 224 15.88 -14.06 -6.85
N ASN A 225 16.09 -15.04 -5.97
CA ASN A 225 16.42 -16.42 -6.35
C ASN A 225 15.22 -17.38 -6.20
N GLY A 226 14.01 -16.89 -6.49
CA GLY A 226 12.77 -17.63 -6.22
C GLY A 226 12.50 -18.79 -7.17
N TYR A 227 13.25 -18.90 -8.26
CA TYR A 227 13.13 -19.97 -9.23
C TYR A 227 14.42 -20.80 -9.24
N SER A 228 14.28 -22.12 -9.08
CA SER A 228 15.43 -23.02 -9.06
C SER A 228 16.22 -22.90 -10.37
N GLY A 229 17.53 -22.63 -10.27
CA GLY A 229 18.41 -22.48 -11.42
C GLY A 229 18.41 -21.08 -12.06
N PHE A 230 17.61 -20.13 -11.57
CA PHE A 230 17.54 -18.78 -12.11
C PHE A 230 17.80 -17.73 -11.03
N LEU A 231 18.57 -16.70 -11.38
CA LEU A 231 18.55 -15.43 -10.70
C LEU A 231 17.67 -14.49 -11.52
N VAL A 232 16.52 -14.12 -10.97
CA VAL A 232 15.63 -13.16 -11.62
C VAL A 232 16.07 -11.76 -11.23
N GLN A 233 16.25 -10.92 -12.24
CA GLN A 233 16.47 -9.49 -12.10
C GLN A 233 15.33 -8.77 -12.81
N ARG A 234 14.71 -7.82 -12.10
CA ARG A 234 13.73 -6.91 -12.67
C ARG A 234 14.22 -5.48 -12.53
N LEU A 235 14.28 -4.77 -13.64
CA LEU A 235 14.63 -3.37 -13.72
C LEU A 235 13.41 -2.56 -14.17
N ILE A 236 12.97 -1.64 -13.32
CA ILE A 236 11.90 -0.70 -13.65
C ILE A 236 12.51 0.70 -13.71
N LEU A 237 12.41 1.33 -14.87
CA LEU A 237 12.77 2.71 -15.11
C LEU A 237 11.48 3.51 -15.26
N VAL A 238 11.28 4.51 -14.41
CA VAL A 238 10.03 5.28 -14.39
C VAL A 238 10.34 6.77 -14.28
N SER A 239 9.71 7.59 -15.10
CA SER A 239 9.82 9.04 -14.98
C SER A 239 9.10 9.54 -13.72
N LYS A 240 9.62 10.57 -13.06
CA LYS A 240 9.00 11.12 -11.82
C LYS A 240 7.58 11.64 -12.03
N ASN A 241 7.25 12.06 -13.25
CA ASN A 241 5.91 12.48 -13.63
C ASN A 241 4.99 11.32 -14.07
N LEU A 242 5.47 10.07 -13.98
CA LEU A 242 4.75 8.85 -14.33
C LEU A 242 4.20 8.80 -15.77
N LYS A 243 4.80 9.57 -16.70
CA LYS A 243 4.42 9.56 -18.13
C LYS A 243 5.09 8.45 -18.92
N SER A 244 6.14 7.83 -18.37
CA SER A 244 6.86 6.74 -19.01
C SER A 244 7.32 5.72 -17.97
N ILE A 245 7.17 4.44 -18.33
CA ILE A 245 7.66 3.30 -17.56
C ILE A 245 8.25 2.28 -18.54
N VAL A 246 9.44 1.78 -18.23
CA VAL A 246 10.10 0.69 -18.94
C VAL A 246 10.38 -0.41 -17.93
N ILE A 247 9.94 -1.62 -18.23
CA ILE A 247 10.14 -2.80 -17.40
C ILE A 247 11.00 -3.77 -18.20
N LYS A 248 12.13 -4.18 -17.61
CA LYS A 248 13.07 -5.17 -18.16
C LYS A 248 13.27 -6.29 -17.15
#